data_AF-A0A2U1RG27-F1
#
_entry.id   AF-A0A2U1RG27-F1
#
_cell.length_a   1.000
_cell.length_b   1.000
_cell.length_c   1.000
_cell.angle_alpha   90.00
_cell.angle_beta   90.00
_cell.angle_gamma   90.00
#
_symmetry.space_group_name_H-M   'P 1'
#
loop_
_entity.id
_entity.type
_entity.pdbx_description
1 polymer ?
#
loop_
_entity_poly.entity_id
_entity_poly.type
_entity_poly.pdbx_seq_one_letter_code
_entity_poly.pdbx_strand_id
1 'polypeptide(L)'
;MKLGFVGVNMLKEEQVAELLSRCEIVTGQRLEQIRGNLSSSEARSAAIWELVVIDASTRIGLVEYEPHSDGSPDIRVTLPSGNMIWIEIAFLYPRFWKEERQSFEISQWLRQEADKRGLDGFKISCRFNGAASRSGFIRKLPQLHQRNEFLKSSIVKVFFNQIVASQAERASFTHPEYTLEVIYTPQSTGGGGGGLVQEAPKDYKEHALYRIVKDKARQHDVPGVRLLCIGTDQSNALSATVAPGGVNASEALYHAYKQTTSIGGVITVSIESRVQGFTGINRDARAKIYYNDRAKALPAEADKVALSKLNFNLWKYHHPLNQYDTPPSGLYRKLGGRLSVSMSNNGGKLTIPTTVLLEILAGRTTLSELYDLSAEPLLSGDYRIKSCSFQEGNPEGGDSPTVTLDFDFDFDAVFNRVKRPKLTGSEEE
;
A
#
# COMPACT_ATOMS: atom_id res chain seq x y z
N MET A 1 -20.29 2.14 11.75
CA MET A 1 -19.76 2.05 10.38
C MET A 1 -18.39 1.38 10.45
N LYS A 2 -18.28 0.08 10.12
CA LYS A 2 -16.98 -0.60 10.07
C LYS A 2 -16.28 -0.17 8.79
N LEU A 3 -15.34 0.77 8.88
CA LEU A 3 -14.33 0.95 7.83
C LEU A 3 -13.43 -0.29 7.89
N GLY A 4 -13.87 -1.36 7.21
CA GLY A 4 -12.99 -2.49 6.94
C GLY A 4 -11.88 -1.97 6.05
N PHE A 5 -10.67 -1.87 6.61
CA PHE A 5 -9.48 -1.70 5.80
C PHE A 5 -9.40 -2.92 4.86
N VAL A 6 -9.77 -2.69 3.60
CA VAL A 6 -9.45 -3.58 2.50
C VAL A 6 -7.92 -3.72 2.51
N GLY A 7 -7.37 -4.93 2.36
CA GLY A 7 -5.93 -5.09 2.21
C GLY A 7 -5.53 -4.41 0.91
N VAL A 8 -5.03 -3.18 0.98
CA VAL A 8 -4.72 -2.38 -0.21
C VAL A 8 -3.21 -2.30 -0.38
N ASN A 9 -2.77 -2.68 -1.58
CA ASN A 9 -1.37 -2.77 -1.97
C ASN A 9 -0.86 -1.44 -2.55
N MET A 10 0.47 -1.37 -2.73
CA MET A 10 1.17 -0.31 -3.46
C MET A 10 0.54 -0.03 -4.84
N LEU A 11 0.19 -1.11 -5.56
CA LEU A 11 -0.56 -1.13 -6.82
C LEU A 11 -1.72 -2.12 -6.69
N LYS A 12 -2.84 -1.88 -7.38
CA LYS A 12 -3.96 -2.84 -7.45
C LYS A 12 -3.55 -4.11 -8.19
N GLU A 13 -4.28 -5.22 -7.97
CA GLU A 13 -3.97 -6.50 -8.61
C GLU A 13 -3.92 -6.41 -10.13
N GLU A 14 -4.86 -5.69 -10.75
CA GLU A 14 -4.92 -5.54 -12.20
C GLU A 14 -3.71 -4.77 -12.73
N GLN A 15 -3.23 -3.78 -11.96
CA GLN A 15 -2.01 -3.05 -12.29
C GLN A 15 -0.79 -3.94 -12.18
N VAL A 16 -0.70 -4.76 -11.12
CA VAL A 16 0.40 -5.71 -10.93
C VAL A 16 0.43 -6.75 -12.05
N ALA A 17 -0.73 -7.27 -12.45
CA ALA A 17 -0.84 -8.25 -13.53
C ALA A 17 -0.42 -7.65 -14.88
N GLU A 18 -0.88 -6.45 -15.21
CA GLU A 18 -0.47 -5.74 -16.43
C GLU A 18 1.02 -5.41 -16.41
N LEU A 19 1.52 -4.90 -15.29
CA LEU A 19 2.94 -4.58 -15.11
C LEU A 19 3.82 -5.83 -15.28
N LEU A 20 3.43 -6.96 -14.70
CA LEU A 20 4.11 -8.24 -14.88
C LEU A 20 4.15 -8.67 -16.35
N SER A 21 3.00 -8.64 -17.02
CA SER A 21 2.88 -8.97 -18.44
C SER A 21 3.80 -8.11 -19.30
N ARG A 22 3.79 -6.80 -19.06
CA ARG A 22 4.66 -5.83 -19.75
C ARG A 22 6.14 -6.12 -19.51
N CYS A 23 6.52 -6.40 -18.27
CA CYS A 23 7.91 -6.75 -17.94
C CYS A 23 8.35 -8.01 -18.67
N GLU A 24 7.53 -9.08 -18.67
CA GLU A 24 7.83 -10.33 -19.37
C GLU A 24 8.00 -10.15 -20.88
N ILE A 25 7.17 -9.31 -21.49
CA ILE A 25 7.27 -8.95 -22.91
C ILE A 25 8.61 -8.24 -23.18
N VAL A 26 8.96 -7.24 -22.37
CA VAL A 26 10.17 -6.45 -22.59
C VAL A 26 11.44 -7.25 -22.31
N THR A 27 11.44 -8.12 -21.30
CA THR A 27 12.57 -9.00 -20.99
C THR A 27 12.62 -10.23 -21.89
N GLY A 28 11.58 -10.51 -22.67
CA GLY A 28 11.49 -11.67 -23.56
C GLY A 28 11.42 -13.02 -22.84
N GLN A 29 11.08 -13.02 -21.55
CA GLN A 29 11.08 -14.23 -20.72
C GLN A 29 10.01 -14.16 -19.62
N ARG A 30 9.63 -15.33 -19.12
CA ARG A 30 8.69 -15.45 -18.00
C ARG A 30 9.42 -15.25 -16.67
N LEU A 31 8.89 -14.40 -15.79
CA LEU A 31 9.52 -14.00 -14.53
C LEU A 31 9.05 -14.92 -13.38
N GLU A 32 9.45 -16.19 -13.41
CA GLU A 32 8.90 -17.22 -12.49
C GLU A 32 9.15 -16.92 -11.00
N GLN A 33 10.34 -16.41 -10.64
CA GLN A 33 10.65 -16.03 -9.26
C GLN A 33 9.74 -14.89 -8.77
N ILE A 34 9.59 -13.84 -9.58
CA ILE A 34 8.70 -12.71 -9.27
C ILE A 34 7.26 -13.19 -9.13
N ARG A 35 6.77 -14.05 -10.04
CA ARG A 35 5.44 -14.66 -9.93
C ARG A 35 5.23 -15.40 -8.61
N GLY A 36 6.20 -16.23 -8.22
CA GLY A 36 6.19 -16.90 -6.92
C GLY A 36 6.12 -15.91 -5.76
N ASN A 37 6.97 -14.88 -5.78
CA ASN A 37 7.04 -13.87 -4.74
C ASN A 37 5.78 -12.99 -4.64
N LEU A 38 5.09 -12.73 -5.75
CA LEU A 38 3.81 -12.00 -5.76
C LEU A 38 2.71 -12.73 -4.98
N SER A 39 2.78 -14.06 -4.88
CA SER A 39 1.82 -14.87 -4.11
C SER A 39 2.11 -14.87 -2.60
N SER A 40 3.31 -14.47 -2.18
CA SER A 40 3.74 -14.44 -0.78
C SER A 40 3.57 -13.04 -0.18
N SER A 41 2.77 -12.91 0.88
CA SER A 41 2.55 -11.62 1.55
C SER A 41 3.84 -10.94 2.02
N GLU A 42 4.87 -11.71 2.39
CA GLU A 42 6.15 -11.20 2.88
C GLU A 42 7.07 -10.71 1.75
N ALA A 43 7.02 -11.35 0.57
CA ALA A 43 7.89 -11.02 -0.56
C ALA A 43 7.23 -10.08 -1.58
N ARG A 44 5.91 -9.90 -1.48
CA ARG A 44 5.10 -9.21 -2.47
C ARG A 44 5.54 -7.78 -2.74
N SER A 45 5.86 -6.98 -1.72
CA SER A 45 6.29 -5.59 -1.94
C SER A 45 7.58 -5.50 -2.72
N ALA A 46 8.55 -6.36 -2.38
CA ALA A 46 9.81 -6.44 -3.09
C ALA A 46 9.60 -6.85 -4.55
N ALA A 47 8.73 -7.83 -4.81
CA ALA A 47 8.40 -8.27 -6.16
C ALA A 47 7.69 -7.18 -7.00
N ILE A 48 6.73 -6.45 -6.43
CA ILE A 48 6.09 -5.33 -7.15
C ILE A 48 7.12 -4.22 -7.40
N TRP A 49 7.98 -3.91 -6.43
CA TRP A 49 9.03 -2.93 -6.61
C TRP A 49 10.00 -3.32 -7.73
N GLU A 50 10.38 -4.58 -7.79
CA GLU A 50 11.25 -5.12 -8.82
C GLU A 50 10.66 -4.92 -10.22
N LEU A 51 9.38 -5.25 -10.39
CA LEU A 51 8.65 -4.98 -11.63
C LEU A 51 8.62 -3.48 -11.98
N VAL A 52 8.41 -2.59 -11.00
CA VAL A 52 8.43 -1.14 -11.21
C VAL A 52 9.80 -0.67 -11.71
N VAL A 53 10.90 -1.24 -11.19
CA VAL A 53 12.26 -0.89 -11.65
C VAL A 53 12.52 -1.43 -13.07
N ILE A 54 12.07 -2.64 -13.39
CA ILE A 54 12.16 -3.19 -14.76
C ILE A 54 11.46 -2.25 -15.74
N ASP A 55 10.18 -1.92 -15.50
CA ASP A 55 9.38 -1.06 -16.36
C ASP A 55 9.96 0.37 -16.47
N ALA A 56 10.43 0.95 -15.36
CA ALA A 56 11.10 2.25 -15.37
C ALA A 56 12.38 2.24 -16.23
N SER A 57 13.12 1.13 -16.23
CA SER A 57 14.39 0.98 -16.95
C SER A 57 14.20 0.89 -18.48
N THR A 58 13.02 0.49 -18.94
CA THR A 58 12.69 0.45 -20.38
C THR A 58 12.76 1.82 -21.05
N ARG A 59 12.67 2.91 -20.28
CA ARG A 59 12.75 4.29 -20.77
C ARG A 59 14.16 4.71 -21.16
N ILE A 60 15.17 3.98 -20.71
CA ILE A 60 16.57 4.38 -20.86
C ILE A 60 17.38 3.43 -21.74
N GLY A 61 16.87 2.25 -22.06
CA GLY A 61 17.56 1.28 -22.90
C GLY A 61 16.87 -0.08 -23.01
N LEU A 62 17.55 -1.02 -23.66
CA LEU A 62 17.14 -2.42 -23.72
C LEU A 62 17.41 -3.09 -22.37
N VAL A 63 16.42 -3.81 -21.84
CA VAL A 63 16.45 -4.40 -20.50
C VAL A 63 16.59 -5.92 -20.59
N GLU A 64 17.56 -6.47 -19.87
CA GLU A 64 17.75 -7.89 -19.66
C GLU A 64 17.66 -8.19 -18.17
N TYR A 65 16.90 -9.21 -17.80
CA TYR A 65 16.67 -9.61 -16.40
C TYR A 65 17.41 -10.89 -16.08
N GLU A 66 18.12 -10.91 -14.95
CA GLU A 66 18.99 -12.01 -14.50
C GLU A 66 19.85 -12.60 -15.65
N PRO A 67 20.67 -11.77 -16.35
CA PRO A 67 21.31 -12.17 -17.60
C PRO A 67 22.37 -13.28 -17.46
N HIS A 68 22.79 -13.61 -16.23
CA HIS A 68 23.71 -14.71 -15.96
C HIS A 68 23.15 -15.64 -14.87
N SER A 69 23.16 -16.95 -15.16
CA SER A 69 22.75 -18.01 -14.23
C SER A 69 23.64 -18.12 -12.99
N ASP A 70 24.90 -17.71 -13.10
CA ASP A 70 25.93 -17.92 -12.07
C ASP A 70 26.05 -16.74 -11.09
N GLY A 71 25.08 -15.82 -11.14
CA GLY A 71 24.98 -14.65 -10.27
C GLY A 71 25.34 -13.36 -10.99
N SER A 72 24.35 -12.47 -11.11
CA SER A 72 24.52 -11.11 -11.60
C SER A 72 23.52 -10.18 -10.91
N PRO A 73 23.75 -8.86 -10.94
CA PRO A 73 22.72 -7.90 -10.55
C PRO A 73 21.43 -8.16 -11.33
N ASP A 74 20.29 -7.87 -10.71
CA ASP A 74 18.96 -8.26 -11.20
C ASP A 74 18.68 -7.80 -12.64
N ILE A 75 19.20 -6.62 -13.02
CA ILE A 75 19.00 -6.05 -14.35
C ILE A 75 20.32 -5.63 -15.00
N ARG A 76 20.43 -5.89 -16.31
CA ARG A 76 21.35 -5.18 -17.22
C ARG A 76 20.56 -4.31 -18.19
N VAL A 77 20.99 -3.06 -18.34
CA VAL A 77 20.42 -2.10 -19.27
C VAL A 77 21.48 -1.71 -20.30
N THR A 78 21.18 -1.94 -21.58
CA THR A 78 21.99 -1.45 -22.70
C THR A 78 21.43 -0.11 -23.17
N LEU A 79 22.16 0.97 -22.92
CA LEU A 79 21.79 2.33 -23.32
C LEU A 79 21.87 2.50 -24.83
N PRO A 80 21.19 3.51 -25.41
CA PRO A 80 21.31 3.85 -26.84
C PRO A 80 22.74 4.15 -27.32
N SER A 81 23.64 4.54 -26.41
CA SER A 81 25.06 4.72 -26.69
C SER A 81 25.84 3.42 -26.85
N GLY A 82 25.25 2.27 -26.53
CA GLY A 82 25.91 0.96 -26.42
C GLY A 82 26.53 0.69 -25.05
N ASN A 83 26.54 1.67 -24.14
CA ASN A 83 27.02 1.47 -22.77
C ASN A 83 26.08 0.54 -21.99
N MET A 84 26.66 -0.29 -21.13
CA MET A 84 25.91 -1.16 -20.23
C MET A 84 25.91 -0.63 -18.80
N ILE A 85 24.73 -0.63 -18.17
CA ILE A 85 24.54 -0.35 -16.75
C ILE A 85 23.94 -1.58 -16.09
N TRP A 86 24.52 -1.98 -14.97
CA TRP A 86 23.98 -3.01 -14.10
C TRP A 86 23.17 -2.37 -12.98
N ILE A 87 21.97 -2.85 -12.71
CA ILE A 87 21.09 -2.35 -11.66
C ILE A 87 20.74 -3.52 -10.73
N GLU A 88 21.15 -3.37 -9.48
CA GLU A 88 20.72 -4.22 -8.37
C GLU A 88 19.49 -3.61 -7.71
N ILE A 89 18.44 -4.38 -7.49
CA ILE A 89 17.18 -3.95 -6.92
C ILE A 89 17.14 -4.32 -5.44
N ALA A 90 16.67 -3.38 -4.61
CA ALA A 90 16.34 -3.69 -3.22
C ALA A 90 15.09 -2.93 -2.78
N PHE A 91 14.31 -3.54 -1.90
CA PHE A 91 13.18 -2.89 -1.24
C PHE A 91 13.43 -2.75 0.25
N LEU A 92 13.21 -1.55 0.79
CA LEU A 92 13.38 -1.25 2.20
C LEU A 92 12.06 -1.33 2.94
N TYR A 93 12.00 -2.24 3.92
CA TYR A 93 10.93 -2.29 4.90
C TYR A 93 11.27 -1.41 6.12
N PRO A 94 10.27 -0.81 6.80
CA PRO A 94 10.51 -0.10 8.06
C PRO A 94 11.08 -1.05 9.11
N ARG A 95 12.15 -0.67 9.81
CA ARG A 95 12.82 -1.55 10.79
C ARG A 95 11.86 -2.01 11.91
N PHE A 96 11.00 -1.11 12.36
CA PHE A 96 10.15 -1.27 13.53
C PHE A 96 8.66 -1.36 13.18
N TRP A 97 8.36 -1.91 12.00
CA TRP A 97 6.98 -1.99 11.51
C TRP A 97 6.06 -2.80 12.47
N LYS A 98 6.58 -3.81 13.18
CA LYS A 98 5.81 -4.62 14.14
C LYS A 98 5.28 -3.75 15.26
N GLU A 99 6.17 -2.96 15.83
CA GLU A 99 5.90 -2.06 16.93
C GLU A 99 4.98 -0.91 16.48
N GLU A 100 5.14 -0.40 15.26
CA GLU A 100 4.22 0.59 14.68
C GLU A 100 2.80 0.01 14.52
N ARG A 101 2.67 -1.22 14.00
CA ARG A 101 1.37 -1.92 13.92
C ARG A 101 0.76 -2.14 15.31
N GLN A 102 1.55 -2.61 16.27
CA GLN A 102 1.09 -2.79 17.64
C GLN A 102 0.61 -1.47 18.25
N SER A 103 1.31 -0.38 17.99
CA SER A 103 0.94 0.97 18.47
C SER A 103 -0.42 1.41 17.91
N PHE A 104 -0.66 1.15 16.62
CA PHE A 104 -1.97 1.40 16.00
C PHE A 104 -3.08 0.56 16.65
N GLU A 105 -2.87 -0.75 16.80
CA GLU A 105 -3.85 -1.66 17.40
C GLU A 105 -4.21 -1.27 18.83
N ILE A 106 -3.22 -0.97 19.67
CA ILE A 106 -3.44 -0.54 21.05
C ILE A 106 -4.25 0.76 21.10
N SER A 107 -3.95 1.70 20.20
CA SER A 107 -4.73 2.94 20.07
C SER A 107 -6.19 2.62 19.75
N GLN A 108 -6.45 1.70 18.81
CA GLN A 108 -7.80 1.26 18.47
C GLN A 108 -8.50 0.57 19.65
N TRP A 109 -7.79 -0.27 20.41
CA TRP A 109 -8.35 -0.94 21.58
C TRP A 109 -8.86 0.05 22.62
N LEU A 110 -8.06 1.09 22.92
CA LEU A 110 -8.41 2.12 23.89
C LEU A 110 -9.57 3.00 23.40
N ARG A 111 -9.60 3.35 22.11
CA ARG A 111 -10.72 4.10 21.52
C ARG A 111 -12.03 3.31 21.58
N GLN A 112 -11.98 2.04 21.18
CA GLN A 112 -13.15 1.16 21.26
C GLN A 112 -13.63 0.94 22.70
N GLU A 113 -12.70 0.89 23.66
CA GLU A 113 -13.06 0.80 25.08
C GLU A 113 -13.69 2.09 25.61
N ALA A 114 -13.25 3.25 25.13
CA ALA A 114 -13.88 4.54 25.42
C ALA A 114 -15.32 4.58 24.87
N ASP A 115 -15.51 4.21 23.61
CA ASP A 115 -16.83 4.17 22.95
C ASP A 115 -17.82 3.29 23.71
N LYS A 116 -17.38 2.10 24.16
CA LYS A 116 -18.19 1.18 24.98
C LYS A 116 -18.65 1.79 26.30
N ARG A 117 -17.95 2.79 26.81
CA ARG A 117 -18.23 3.48 28.07
C ARG A 117 -18.98 4.80 27.87
N GLY A 118 -19.47 5.06 26.65
CA GLY A 118 -20.20 6.29 26.31
C GLY A 118 -19.31 7.52 26.18
N LEU A 119 -18.00 7.34 26.00
CA LEU A 119 -17.04 8.41 25.73
C LEU A 119 -16.74 8.45 24.23
N ASP A 120 -16.46 9.62 23.69
CA ASP A 120 -15.95 9.74 22.32
C ASP A 120 -14.49 9.25 22.25
N GLY A 121 -14.26 8.12 21.59
CA GLY A 121 -12.93 7.54 21.39
C GLY A 121 -11.94 8.48 20.71
N PHE A 122 -12.37 9.45 19.91
CA PHE A 122 -11.46 10.44 19.32
C PHE A 122 -10.84 11.39 20.35
N LYS A 123 -11.37 11.45 21.57
CA LYS A 123 -10.77 12.21 22.67
C LYS A 123 -9.61 11.48 23.34
N ILE A 124 -9.36 10.22 22.97
CA ILE A 124 -8.24 9.41 23.45
C ILE A 124 -7.06 9.51 22.48
N SER A 125 -5.94 9.97 23.03
CA SER A 125 -4.64 10.05 22.38
C SER A 125 -3.65 9.12 23.07
N CYS A 126 -2.79 8.48 22.27
CA CYS A 126 -1.72 7.62 22.76
C CYS A 126 -0.39 8.21 22.35
N ARG A 127 0.56 8.23 23.30
CA ARG A 127 1.96 8.57 23.03
C ARG A 127 2.87 7.38 23.28
N PHE A 128 3.67 7.07 22.28
CA PHE A 128 4.57 5.93 22.28
C PHE A 128 6.02 6.42 22.30
N ASN A 129 6.58 6.54 23.51
CA ASN A 129 7.86 7.22 23.71
C ASN A 129 9.06 6.33 23.39
N GLY A 130 8.93 5.02 23.61
CA GLY A 130 10.02 4.05 23.45
C GLY A 130 11.22 4.28 24.38
N ALA A 131 12.15 3.34 24.38
CA ALA A 131 13.45 3.43 25.05
C ALA A 131 14.54 3.74 24.03
N ALA A 132 15.44 4.68 24.34
CA ALA A 132 16.49 5.09 23.43
C ALA A 132 17.48 3.94 23.12
N SER A 133 17.85 3.82 21.86
CA SER A 133 18.82 2.85 21.31
C SER A 133 19.66 3.51 20.20
N ARG A 134 20.66 2.79 19.67
CA ARG A 134 21.46 3.27 18.52
C ARG A 134 20.64 3.45 17.24
N SER A 135 19.56 2.69 17.12
CA SER A 135 18.69 2.62 15.94
C SER A 135 17.44 3.52 16.05
N GLY A 136 17.28 4.21 17.18
CA GLY A 136 16.10 5.02 17.50
C GLY A 136 15.45 4.59 18.81
N PHE A 137 14.12 4.58 18.89
CA PHE A 137 13.37 4.41 20.14
C PHE A 137 12.56 3.11 20.16
N ILE A 138 13.04 2.08 20.85
CA ILE A 138 12.39 0.77 20.90
C ILE A 138 11.17 0.83 21.81
N ARG A 139 9.98 0.61 21.25
CA ARG A 139 8.73 0.58 22.01
C ARG A 139 8.58 -0.76 22.74
N LYS A 140 8.20 -0.70 24.02
CA LYS A 140 7.75 -1.87 24.79
C LYS A 140 6.24 -1.78 24.92
N LEU A 141 5.52 -2.70 24.30
CA LEU A 141 4.06 -2.68 24.16
C LEU A 141 3.44 -4.03 24.54
N PRO A 142 2.16 -4.07 24.97
CA PRO A 142 1.41 -5.30 25.09
C PRO A 142 1.39 -6.08 23.77
N GLN A 143 1.46 -7.41 23.85
CA GLN A 143 1.28 -8.25 22.67
C GLN A 143 -0.19 -8.24 22.21
N LEU A 144 -0.43 -8.46 20.91
CA LEU A 144 -1.77 -8.37 20.31
C LEU A 144 -2.80 -9.30 20.98
N HIS A 145 -2.37 -10.50 21.40
CA HIS A 145 -3.23 -11.46 22.10
C HIS A 145 -3.56 -11.06 23.54
N GLN A 146 -2.81 -10.13 24.14
CA GLN A 146 -3.00 -9.65 25.52
C GLN A 146 -4.04 -8.53 25.64
N ARG A 147 -4.78 -8.22 24.56
CA ARG A 147 -5.79 -7.15 24.54
C ARG A 147 -6.68 -7.13 25.78
N ASN A 148 -7.27 -8.28 26.11
CA ASN A 148 -8.23 -8.38 27.22
C ASN A 148 -7.56 -8.19 28.59
N GLU A 149 -6.34 -8.71 28.76
CA GLU A 149 -5.54 -8.54 29.97
C GLU A 149 -5.18 -7.06 30.15
N PHE A 150 -4.66 -6.43 29.10
CA PHE A 150 -4.29 -5.01 29.08
C PHE A 150 -5.47 -4.09 29.41
N LEU A 151 -6.61 -4.24 28.73
CA LEU A 151 -7.81 -3.42 28.98
C LEU A 151 -8.41 -3.64 30.37
N LYS A 152 -8.18 -4.81 30.99
CA LYS A 152 -8.64 -5.13 32.34
C LYS A 152 -7.64 -4.76 33.44
N SER A 153 -6.46 -4.26 33.09
CA SER A 153 -5.46 -3.80 34.05
C SER A 153 -6.03 -2.71 34.97
N SER A 154 -5.52 -2.65 36.21
CA SER A 154 -5.97 -1.67 37.21
C SER A 154 -5.81 -0.25 36.71
N ILE A 155 -4.68 0.08 36.08
CA ILE A 155 -4.38 1.42 35.58
C ILE A 155 -5.35 1.88 34.49
N VAL A 156 -5.68 1.01 33.52
CA VAL A 156 -6.64 1.34 32.44
C VAL A 156 -8.05 1.49 33.01
N LYS A 157 -8.46 0.62 33.93
CA LYS A 157 -9.76 0.72 34.60
C LYS A 157 -9.90 2.02 35.40
N VAL A 158 -8.90 2.36 36.21
CA VAL A 158 -8.90 3.58 37.02
C VAL A 158 -8.99 4.81 36.13
N PHE A 159 -8.20 4.85 35.06
CA PHE A 159 -8.25 5.94 34.08
C PHE A 159 -9.64 6.14 33.48
N PHE A 160 -10.28 5.08 32.96
CA PHE A 160 -11.61 5.21 32.39
C PHE A 160 -12.68 5.55 33.43
N ASN A 161 -12.59 4.99 34.65
CA ASN A 161 -13.52 5.32 35.73
C ASN A 161 -13.42 6.80 36.13
N GLN A 162 -12.19 7.35 36.18
CA GLN A 162 -11.95 8.77 36.43
C GLN A 162 -12.59 9.64 35.35
N ILE A 163 -12.40 9.31 34.06
CA ILE A 163 -12.95 10.11 32.96
C ILE A 163 -14.47 10.06 32.94
N VAL A 164 -15.07 8.89 33.21
CA VAL A 164 -16.53 8.75 33.28
C VAL A 164 -17.10 9.60 34.41
N ALA A 165 -16.42 9.68 35.56
CA ALA A 165 -16.83 10.51 36.68
C ALA A 165 -16.65 12.02 36.42
N SER A 166 -15.73 12.42 35.53
CA SER A 166 -15.40 13.83 35.29
C SER A 166 -15.03 14.09 33.82
N GLN A 167 -16.01 13.97 32.92
CA GLN A 167 -15.82 14.06 31.47
C GLN A 167 -15.34 15.43 30.97
N ALA A 168 -15.47 16.49 31.77
CA ALA A 168 -14.99 17.83 31.41
C ALA A 168 -13.50 18.03 31.66
N GLU A 169 -12.85 17.13 32.41
CA GLU A 169 -11.47 17.28 32.84
C GLU A 169 -10.51 16.46 31.98
N ARG A 170 -9.28 16.98 31.84
CA ARG A 170 -8.19 16.24 31.20
C ARG A 170 -7.69 15.17 32.16
N ALA A 171 -7.46 13.97 31.63
CA ALA A 171 -6.83 12.88 32.38
C ALA A 171 -5.71 12.25 31.56
N SER A 172 -4.69 11.72 32.23
CA SER A 172 -3.66 10.92 31.59
C SER A 172 -3.07 9.89 32.54
N PHE A 173 -2.47 8.85 31.96
CA PHE A 173 -1.60 7.94 32.70
C PHE A 173 -0.40 7.52 31.83
N THR A 174 0.71 7.21 32.49
CA THR A 174 1.84 6.51 31.87
C THR A 174 1.85 5.08 32.39
N HIS A 175 1.89 4.11 31.49
CA HIS A 175 1.90 2.71 31.88
C HIS A 175 3.26 2.34 32.51
N PRO A 176 3.31 1.71 33.69
CA PRO A 176 4.59 1.43 34.37
C PRO A 176 5.44 0.39 33.62
N GLU A 177 4.81 -0.58 32.95
CA GLU A 177 5.53 -1.67 32.28
C GLU A 177 5.79 -1.43 30.79
N TYR A 178 5.10 -0.47 30.17
CA TYR A 178 5.09 -0.23 28.72
C TYR A 178 5.50 1.20 28.43
N THR A 179 6.12 1.44 27.27
CA THR A 179 6.50 2.79 26.85
C THR A 179 5.32 3.54 26.22
N LEU A 180 4.19 3.58 26.94
CA LEU A 180 2.90 4.11 26.51
C LEU A 180 2.38 5.12 27.53
N GLU A 181 2.02 6.31 27.04
CA GLU A 181 1.23 7.30 27.76
C GLU A 181 -0.13 7.44 27.06
N VAL A 182 -1.21 7.48 27.82
CA VAL A 182 -2.57 7.67 27.30
C VAL A 182 -3.13 8.96 27.88
N ILE A 183 -3.73 9.78 27.03
CA ILE A 183 -4.24 11.11 27.39
C ILE A 183 -5.67 11.24 26.85
N TYR A 184 -6.60 11.57 27.74
CA TYR A 184 -7.94 12.01 27.40
C TYR A 184 -8.00 13.54 27.37
N THR A 185 -8.41 14.11 26.24
CA THR A 185 -8.54 15.56 26.05
C THR A 185 -9.97 15.91 25.65
N PRO A 186 -10.80 16.44 26.57
CA PRO A 186 -12.23 16.60 26.36
C PRO A 186 -12.61 17.58 25.24
N GLN A 187 -11.77 18.59 25.02
CA GLN A 187 -11.94 19.63 23.99
C GLN A 187 -11.28 19.27 22.65
N SER A 188 -10.68 18.08 22.53
CA SER A 188 -10.03 17.70 21.28
C SER A 188 -11.08 17.44 20.19
N THR A 189 -10.89 18.05 19.02
CA THR A 189 -11.68 17.78 17.82
C THR A 189 -11.16 16.60 17.01
N GLY A 190 -10.08 15.96 17.46
CA GLY A 190 -9.51 14.78 16.81
C GLY A 190 -8.57 13.98 17.71
N GLY A 191 -8.50 12.67 17.46
CA GLY A 191 -7.58 11.77 18.17
C GLY A 191 -6.20 11.83 17.56
N GLY A 192 -5.35 12.75 18.04
CA GLY A 192 -3.93 12.79 17.68
C GLY A 192 -3.14 11.69 18.41
N GLY A 193 -2.39 10.88 17.67
CA GLY A 193 -1.30 10.07 18.23
C GLY A 193 0.01 10.81 17.98
N GLY A 194 0.87 10.91 18.98
CA GLY A 194 2.17 11.56 18.87
C GLY A 194 3.21 10.81 19.66
N GLY A 195 4.38 10.58 19.09
CA GLY A 195 5.45 9.84 19.77
C GLY A 195 6.78 10.17 19.11
N LEU A 196 7.85 9.67 19.70
CA LEU A 196 9.15 9.77 19.06
C LEU A 196 9.13 8.89 17.79
N VAL A 197 9.73 9.42 16.72
CA VAL A 197 9.96 8.65 15.49
C VAL A 197 10.81 7.44 15.88
N GLN A 198 10.25 6.25 15.71
CA GLN A 198 10.85 5.05 16.24
C GLN A 198 12.16 4.69 15.52
N GLU A 199 12.18 4.78 14.18
CA GLU A 199 13.40 4.65 13.39
C GLU A 199 14.12 6.00 13.30
N ALA A 200 15.11 6.19 14.17
CA ALA A 200 15.92 7.41 14.27
C ALA A 200 17.39 7.03 14.53
N PRO A 201 18.09 6.44 13.54
CA PRO A 201 19.46 5.96 13.73
C PRO A 201 20.39 7.13 14.06
N LYS A 202 21.12 7.00 15.17
CA LYS A 202 22.15 7.96 15.60
C LYS A 202 23.55 7.61 15.10
N ASP A 203 23.70 6.42 14.54
CA ASP A 203 24.94 5.88 13.97
C ASP A 203 24.67 5.46 12.54
N TYR A 204 25.54 5.84 11.60
CA TYR A 204 25.39 5.50 10.19
C TYR A 204 25.38 3.98 9.97
N LYS A 205 26.01 3.20 10.84
CA LYS A 205 25.99 1.72 10.79
C LYS A 205 24.60 1.14 11.01
N GLU A 206 23.75 1.87 11.73
CA GLU A 206 22.36 1.48 11.95
C GLU A 206 21.43 1.99 10.84
N HIS A 207 21.90 2.85 9.94
CA HIS A 207 21.07 3.33 8.84
C HIS A 207 20.83 2.21 7.81
N ALA A 208 19.59 2.06 7.32
CA ALA A 208 19.23 0.97 6.42
C ALA A 208 19.99 1.02 5.08
N LEU A 209 20.13 2.21 4.48
CA LEU A 209 20.94 2.40 3.27
C LEU A 209 22.40 1.96 3.43
N TYR A 210 23.05 2.31 4.53
CA TYR A 210 24.44 1.90 4.76
C TYR A 210 24.57 0.37 4.76
N ARG A 211 23.69 -0.31 5.50
CA ARG A 211 23.69 -1.78 5.59
C ARG A 211 23.45 -2.43 4.22
N ILE A 212 22.38 -2.04 3.53
CA ILE A 212 22.07 -2.59 2.19
C ILE A 212 23.19 -2.36 1.20
N VAL A 213 23.76 -1.15 1.13
CA VAL A 213 24.86 -0.86 0.20
C VAL A 213 26.07 -1.72 0.53
N LYS A 214 26.43 -1.87 1.81
CA LYS A 214 27.57 -2.71 2.22
C LYS A 214 27.36 -4.19 1.91
N ASP A 215 26.13 -4.69 2.09
CA ASP A 215 25.79 -6.10 1.83
C ASP A 215 25.79 -6.39 0.33
N LYS A 216 25.07 -5.60 -0.47
CA LYS A 216 24.96 -5.75 -1.92
C LYS A 216 26.28 -5.50 -2.66
N ALA A 217 27.11 -4.59 -2.16
CA ALA A 217 28.44 -4.32 -2.73
C ALA A 217 29.36 -5.55 -2.77
N ARG A 218 29.13 -6.54 -1.91
CA ARG A 218 29.93 -7.77 -1.81
C ARG A 218 29.40 -8.91 -2.68
N GLN A 219 28.19 -8.80 -3.22
CA GLN A 219 27.52 -9.91 -3.90
C GLN A 219 28.02 -10.16 -5.32
N HIS A 220 28.34 -9.10 -6.06
CA HIS A 220 28.71 -9.20 -7.47
C HIS A 220 29.89 -8.28 -7.82
N ASP A 221 30.77 -8.77 -8.69
CA ASP A 221 31.81 -8.00 -9.37
C ASP A 221 31.55 -8.11 -10.87
N VAL A 222 31.05 -7.03 -11.47
CA VAL A 222 30.63 -6.99 -12.87
C VAL A 222 31.38 -5.89 -13.62
N PRO A 223 31.63 -6.05 -14.93
CA PRO A 223 32.28 -5.00 -15.72
C PRO A 223 31.34 -3.82 -15.94
N GLY A 224 31.88 -2.61 -15.85
CA GLY A 224 31.13 -1.37 -16.11
C GLY A 224 30.40 -0.81 -14.89
N VAL A 225 29.43 0.06 -15.15
CA VAL A 225 28.73 0.82 -14.10
C VAL A 225 27.73 -0.08 -13.39
N ARG A 226 27.84 -0.19 -12.06
CA ARG A 226 26.88 -0.90 -11.20
C ARG A 226 26.16 0.07 -10.28
N LEU A 227 24.84 0.07 -10.33
CA LEU A 227 23.95 0.89 -9.51
C LEU A 227 23.11 0.01 -8.58
N LEU A 228 22.70 0.57 -7.44
CA LEU A 228 21.63 0.01 -6.62
C LEU A 228 20.37 0.87 -6.78
N CYS A 229 19.23 0.27 -7.09
CA CYS A 229 17.92 0.90 -7.09
C CYS A 229 17.12 0.45 -5.86
N ILE A 230 17.04 1.34 -4.87
CA ILE A 230 16.47 1.06 -3.56
C ILE A 230 15.14 1.79 -3.39
N GLY A 231 14.05 1.04 -3.31
CA GLY A 231 12.70 1.56 -3.14
C GLY A 231 12.16 1.44 -1.71
N THR A 232 11.21 2.30 -1.37
CA THR A 232 10.33 2.11 -0.21
C THR A 232 9.04 2.90 -0.39
N ASP A 233 7.98 2.47 0.29
CA ASP A 233 6.71 3.19 0.38
C ASP A 233 6.33 3.54 1.83
N GLN A 234 7.15 3.12 2.80
CA GLN A 234 6.90 3.24 4.24
C GLN A 234 8.15 3.53 5.08
N SER A 235 9.37 3.24 4.60
CA SER A 235 10.58 3.40 5.42
C SER A 235 11.01 4.87 5.53
N ASN A 236 11.23 5.31 6.76
CA ASN A 236 11.78 6.63 7.04
C ASN A 236 13.26 6.78 6.63
N ALA A 237 13.95 5.69 6.27
CA ALA A 237 15.34 5.74 5.84
C ALA A 237 15.55 6.56 4.55
N LEU A 238 14.51 6.72 3.73
CA LEU A 238 14.54 7.56 2.53
C LEU A 238 13.80 8.90 2.69
N SER A 239 13.23 9.16 3.87
CA SER A 239 12.48 10.39 4.15
C SER A 239 13.38 11.61 4.05
N ALA A 240 12.84 12.69 3.49
CA ALA A 240 13.49 13.99 3.52
C ALA A 240 13.56 14.58 4.94
N THR A 241 12.65 14.14 5.84
CA THR A 241 12.60 14.59 7.22
C THR A 241 13.30 13.57 8.10
N VAL A 242 14.32 14.01 8.83
CA VAL A 242 15.09 13.17 9.75
C VAL A 242 14.87 13.67 11.17
N ALA A 243 14.82 12.74 12.12
CA ALA A 243 14.75 13.08 13.53
C ALA A 243 15.95 13.98 13.94
N PRO A 244 15.79 14.90 14.90
CA PRO A 244 16.89 15.73 15.37
C PRO A 244 18.11 14.89 15.78
N GLY A 245 19.28 15.19 15.21
CA GLY A 245 20.53 14.43 15.45
C GLY A 245 20.56 13.02 14.86
N GLY A 246 19.59 12.66 14.01
CA GLY A 246 19.59 11.41 13.26
C GLY A 246 20.44 11.49 11.99
N VAL A 247 20.97 10.34 11.58
CA VAL A 247 21.73 10.19 10.34
C VAL A 247 20.77 10.18 9.16
N ASN A 248 21.05 10.99 8.14
CA ASN A 248 20.25 11.05 6.92
C ASN A 248 20.81 10.13 5.81
N ALA A 249 20.04 9.98 4.72
CA ALA A 249 20.41 9.14 3.59
C ALA A 249 21.76 9.52 2.97
N SER A 250 22.04 10.81 2.78
CA SER A 250 23.29 11.30 2.18
C SER A 250 24.50 10.99 3.05
N GLU A 251 24.39 11.18 4.37
CA GLU A 251 25.43 10.87 5.34
C GLU A 251 25.70 9.36 5.40
N ALA A 252 24.64 8.54 5.45
CA ALA A 252 24.77 7.09 5.44
C ALA A 252 25.47 6.58 4.17
N LEU A 253 25.10 7.11 3.00
CA LEU A 253 25.70 6.75 1.72
C LEU A 253 27.15 7.22 1.61
N TYR A 254 27.48 8.42 2.08
CA TYR A 254 28.85 8.92 2.15
C TYR A 254 29.76 7.96 2.93
N HIS A 255 29.31 7.47 4.09
CA HIS A 255 30.04 6.48 4.88
C HIS A 255 30.13 5.10 4.20
N ALA A 256 29.11 4.69 3.45
CA ALA A 256 29.12 3.44 2.69
C ALA A 256 30.14 3.51 1.53
N TYR A 257 30.12 4.60 0.76
CA TYR A 257 31.02 4.85 -0.39
C TYR A 257 32.49 4.96 0.02
N LYS A 258 32.79 5.43 1.24
CA LYS A 258 34.15 5.38 1.78
C LYS A 258 34.74 3.97 1.86
N GLN A 259 33.90 2.94 1.87
CA GLN A 259 34.31 1.56 2.10
C GLN A 259 33.90 0.61 0.97
N THR A 260 33.47 1.14 -0.17
CA THR A 260 32.98 0.37 -1.31
C THR A 260 33.34 1.09 -2.60
N THR A 261 33.95 0.36 -3.53
CA THR A 261 34.26 0.84 -4.89
C THR A 261 33.53 0.08 -5.99
N SER A 262 32.82 -1.00 -5.66
CA SER A 262 32.06 -1.81 -6.63
C SER A 262 30.72 -1.20 -7.06
N ILE A 263 30.22 -0.20 -6.34
CA ILE A 263 28.95 0.47 -6.63
C ILE A 263 29.22 1.89 -7.13
N GLY A 264 28.82 2.19 -8.37
CA GLY A 264 28.90 3.49 -9.04
C GLY A 264 27.89 4.52 -8.54
N GLY A 265 26.78 4.08 -7.96
CA GLY A 265 25.78 4.98 -7.38
C GLY A 265 24.57 4.24 -6.80
N VAL A 266 23.74 4.99 -6.09
CA VAL A 266 22.48 4.50 -5.50
C VAL A 266 21.34 5.41 -5.96
N ILE A 267 20.35 4.81 -6.59
CA ILE A 267 19.05 5.41 -6.89
C ILE A 267 18.14 5.09 -5.70
N THR A 268 17.65 6.09 -5.00
CA THR A 268 16.67 5.93 -3.92
C THR A 268 15.32 6.39 -4.40
N VAL A 269 14.27 5.60 -4.20
CA VAL A 269 12.90 5.96 -4.58
C VAL A 269 11.98 5.83 -3.37
N SER A 270 11.37 6.94 -2.96
CA SER A 270 10.38 6.96 -1.88
C SER A 270 8.99 7.26 -2.45
N ILE A 271 8.03 6.36 -2.21
CA ILE A 271 6.63 6.54 -2.60
C ILE A 271 5.90 7.19 -1.43
N GLU A 272 5.62 8.49 -1.54
CA GLU A 272 5.09 9.32 -0.46
C GLU A 272 3.67 9.81 -0.75
N SER A 273 2.81 9.84 0.26
CA SER A 273 1.51 10.53 0.20
C SER A 273 1.69 12.05 0.23
N ARG A 274 1.13 12.75 -0.76
CA ARG A 274 1.03 14.21 -0.81
C ARG A 274 -0.42 14.66 -0.85
N VAL A 275 -0.72 15.64 -0.01
CA VAL A 275 -1.96 16.42 -0.11
C VAL A 275 -1.79 17.40 -1.27
N GLN A 276 -2.54 17.23 -2.36
CA GLN A 276 -2.59 18.20 -3.45
C GLN A 276 -3.86 19.06 -3.32
N GLY A 277 -3.87 19.98 -2.35
CA GLY A 277 -5.00 20.91 -2.16
C GLY A 277 -6.36 20.20 -2.08
N PHE A 278 -7.33 20.64 -2.89
CA PHE A 278 -8.70 20.11 -2.92
C PHE A 278 -8.87 18.79 -3.69
N THR A 279 -7.85 18.29 -4.40
CA THR A 279 -7.97 17.10 -5.26
C THR A 279 -7.73 15.78 -4.53
N GLY A 280 -7.41 15.84 -3.23
CA GLY A 280 -7.22 14.68 -2.36
C GLY A 280 -5.75 14.35 -2.06
N ILE A 281 -5.51 13.13 -1.57
CA ILE A 281 -4.19 12.60 -1.26
C ILE A 281 -3.74 11.74 -2.44
N ASN A 282 -2.68 12.16 -3.13
CA ASN A 282 -2.01 11.36 -4.17
C ASN A 282 -0.74 10.73 -3.61
N ARG A 283 -0.32 9.58 -4.13
CA ARG A 283 0.97 8.96 -3.79
C ARG A 283 1.88 9.00 -5.00
N ASP A 284 3.05 9.61 -4.84
CA ASP A 284 4.02 9.82 -5.92
C ASP A 284 5.38 9.23 -5.51
N ALA A 285 6.05 8.57 -6.46
CA ALA A 285 7.42 8.14 -6.34
C ALA A 285 8.38 9.33 -6.51
N ARG A 286 9.30 9.51 -5.57
CA ARG A 286 10.40 10.49 -5.65
C ARG A 286 11.73 9.79 -5.72
N ALA A 287 12.36 9.86 -6.89
CA ALA A 287 13.70 9.36 -7.10
C ALA A 287 14.76 10.41 -6.77
N LYS A 288 15.86 9.98 -6.18
CA LYS A 288 17.13 10.72 -6.08
C LYS A 288 18.26 9.79 -6.43
N ILE A 289 19.31 10.31 -7.06
CA ILE A 289 20.51 9.53 -7.43
C ILE A 289 21.70 10.11 -6.68
N TYR A 290 22.45 9.23 -6.01
CA TYR A 290 23.70 9.55 -5.34
C TYR A 290 24.81 8.82 -6.08
N TYR A 291 25.78 9.55 -6.61
CA TYR A 291 26.92 8.96 -7.30
C TYR A 291 28.07 8.71 -6.32
N ASN A 292 28.81 7.63 -6.54
CA ASN A 292 30.00 7.30 -5.76
C ASN A 292 31.26 7.64 -6.56
N ASP A 293 31.84 8.81 -6.32
CA ASP A 293 33.05 9.28 -7.01
C ASP A 293 34.28 8.37 -6.81
N ARG A 294 34.21 7.41 -5.88
CA ARG A 294 35.28 6.43 -5.60
C ARG A 294 35.07 5.10 -6.31
N ALA A 295 34.01 4.95 -7.09
CA ALA A 295 33.71 3.71 -7.77
C ALA A 295 34.77 3.36 -8.82
N LYS A 296 35.01 2.05 -9.02
CA LYS A 296 35.90 1.55 -10.07
C LYS A 296 35.42 1.97 -11.46
N ALA A 297 34.10 2.07 -11.65
CA ALA A 297 33.46 2.52 -12.87
C ALA A 297 32.39 3.56 -12.53
N LEU A 298 32.57 4.77 -13.09
CA LEU A 298 31.66 5.90 -12.90
C LEU A 298 30.70 6.02 -14.09
N PRO A 299 29.44 6.38 -13.87
CA PRO A 299 28.55 6.76 -14.96
C PRO A 299 29.11 7.98 -15.71
N ALA A 300 29.24 7.87 -17.03
CA ALA A 300 29.57 9.02 -17.88
C ALA A 300 28.41 10.04 -17.87
N GLU A 301 28.66 11.27 -18.32
CA GLU A 301 27.61 12.31 -18.38
C GLU A 301 26.40 11.88 -19.23
N ALA A 302 26.63 11.18 -20.35
CA ALA A 302 25.56 10.61 -21.16
C ALA A 302 24.71 9.57 -20.37
N ASP A 303 25.36 8.76 -19.54
CA ASP A 303 24.68 7.77 -18.70
C ASP A 303 23.84 8.48 -17.62
N LYS A 304 24.38 9.55 -17.01
CA LYS A 304 23.63 10.38 -16.02
C LYS A 304 22.39 11.02 -16.64
N VAL A 305 22.50 11.53 -17.87
CA VAL A 305 21.37 12.08 -18.63
C VAL A 305 20.35 10.98 -18.94
N ALA A 306 20.78 9.77 -19.31
CA ALA A 306 19.87 8.64 -19.49
C ALA A 306 19.15 8.30 -18.17
N LEU A 307 19.88 8.14 -17.07
CA LEU A 307 19.33 7.81 -15.74
C LEU A 307 18.29 8.83 -15.25
N SER A 308 18.42 10.11 -15.61
CA SER A 308 17.40 11.13 -15.28
C SER A 308 16.05 10.93 -15.97
N LYS A 309 15.97 10.08 -17.00
CA LYS A 309 14.73 9.75 -17.73
C LYS A 309 14.01 8.54 -17.17
N LEU A 310 14.55 7.88 -16.13
CA LEU A 310 13.83 6.83 -15.40
C LEU A 310 12.51 7.39 -14.86
N ASN A 311 11.42 6.70 -15.14
CA ASN A 311 10.08 7.16 -14.73
C ASN A 311 9.41 6.14 -13.81
N PHE A 312 9.47 6.41 -12.51
CA PHE A 312 8.80 5.62 -11.47
C PHE A 312 7.33 6.02 -11.24
N ASN A 313 6.81 7.02 -11.96
CA ASN A 313 5.42 7.50 -11.84
C ASN A 313 4.57 7.15 -13.08
N LEU A 314 4.95 6.10 -13.81
CA LEU A 314 4.08 5.53 -14.85
C LEU A 314 2.81 4.93 -14.24
N TRP A 315 2.88 4.48 -12.98
CA TRP A 315 1.78 3.85 -12.28
C TRP A 315 1.25 4.73 -11.16
N LYS A 316 -0.08 4.82 -11.05
CA LYS A 316 -0.74 5.45 -9.92
C LYS A 316 -0.65 4.56 -8.69
N TYR A 317 0.03 5.05 -7.67
CA TYR A 317 0.12 4.38 -6.38
C TYR A 317 -1.11 4.66 -5.53
N HIS A 318 -1.63 3.65 -4.83
CA HIS A 318 -2.87 3.78 -4.08
C HIS A 318 -2.64 3.83 -2.57
N HIS A 319 -2.03 2.81 -1.98
CA HIS A 319 -1.85 2.71 -0.53
C HIS A 319 -0.47 2.15 -0.19
N PRO A 320 0.08 2.48 0.99
CA PRO A 320 1.30 1.83 1.46
C PRO A 320 1.02 0.34 1.72
N LEU A 321 1.88 -0.55 1.23
CA LEU A 321 1.69 -2.00 1.25
C LEU A 321 1.97 -2.56 2.65
N ASN A 322 0.95 -3.11 3.29
CA ASN A 322 1.11 -3.81 4.56
C ASN A 322 1.54 -5.25 4.30
N GLN A 323 2.83 -5.56 4.50
CA GLN A 323 3.44 -6.90 4.40
C GLN A 323 2.78 -8.01 5.24
N TYR A 324 1.81 -7.66 6.10
CA TYR A 324 1.06 -8.60 6.95
C TYR A 324 -0.45 -8.35 6.97
N ASP A 325 -0.98 -7.61 6.00
CA ASP A 325 -2.36 -7.81 5.65
C ASP A 325 -2.43 -9.16 4.95
N THR A 326 -2.72 -10.20 5.73
CA THR A 326 -3.33 -11.39 5.17
C THR A 326 -4.64 -10.90 4.57
N PRO A 327 -4.85 -10.99 3.24
CA PRO A 327 -6.17 -10.74 2.69
C PRO A 327 -7.09 -11.65 3.49
N PRO A 328 -8.14 -11.15 4.17
CA PRO A 328 -8.96 -12.02 4.99
C PRO A 328 -9.42 -13.19 4.13
N SER A 329 -9.48 -14.39 4.67
CA SER A 329 -9.98 -15.55 3.93
C SER A 329 -11.37 -15.20 3.36
N GLY A 330 -11.47 -15.09 2.03
CA GLY A 330 -12.68 -14.62 1.32
C GLY A 330 -12.69 -13.15 0.88
N LEU A 331 -11.69 -12.34 1.21
CA LEU A 331 -11.52 -10.95 0.76
C LEU A 331 -10.65 -10.81 -0.49
N TYR A 332 -10.05 -11.90 -0.98
CA TYR A 332 -9.48 -12.02 -2.34
C TYR A 332 -10.49 -11.65 -3.46
N ARG A 333 -11.76 -11.42 -3.11
CA ARG A 333 -12.87 -11.10 -4.01
C ARG A 333 -13.46 -9.68 -3.88
N LYS A 334 -12.92 -8.76 -3.07
CA LYS A 334 -13.41 -7.35 -3.04
C LYS A 334 -12.57 -6.41 -3.92
N LEU A 335 -12.12 -6.89 -5.07
CA LEU A 335 -11.46 -6.10 -6.13
C LEU A 335 -12.44 -5.47 -7.12
N GLY A 336 -13.72 -5.38 -6.75
CA GLY A 336 -14.64 -4.60 -7.54
C GLY A 336 -14.29 -3.13 -7.40
N GLY A 337 -13.76 -2.53 -8.46
CA GLY A 337 -13.85 -1.08 -8.65
C GLY A 337 -15.26 -0.55 -8.35
N ARG A 338 -15.43 0.77 -8.32
CA ARG A 338 -16.70 1.36 -7.89
C ARG A 338 -17.86 0.91 -8.79
N LEU A 339 -18.84 0.20 -8.21
CA LEU A 339 -20.16 0.04 -8.82
C LEU A 339 -20.81 1.43 -8.90
N SER A 340 -21.20 1.85 -10.09
CA SER A 340 -21.92 3.10 -10.29
C SER A 340 -23.33 2.80 -10.78
N VAL A 341 -24.31 3.34 -10.08
CA VAL A 341 -25.72 3.15 -10.40
C VAL A 341 -26.34 4.53 -10.49
N SER A 342 -26.92 4.83 -11.64
CA SER A 342 -27.69 6.06 -11.85
C SER A 342 -29.09 5.69 -12.32
N MET A 343 -30.10 6.10 -11.58
CA MET A 343 -31.51 5.87 -11.90
C MET A 343 -32.15 7.19 -12.36
N SER A 344 -33.04 7.10 -13.34
CA SER A 344 -33.86 8.19 -13.84
C SER A 344 -35.28 7.69 -14.10
N ASN A 345 -36.23 8.61 -14.34
CA ASN A 345 -37.64 8.26 -14.56
C ASN A 345 -37.88 7.38 -15.81
N ASN A 346 -36.94 7.36 -16.77
CA ASN A 346 -37.08 6.64 -18.03
C ASN A 346 -36.19 5.39 -18.14
N GLY A 347 -35.44 5.07 -17.08
CA GLY A 347 -34.42 4.02 -17.11
C GLY A 347 -33.23 4.35 -16.23
N GLY A 348 -32.17 3.55 -16.30
CA GLY A 348 -30.97 3.79 -15.55
C GLY A 348 -29.73 3.17 -16.19
N LYS A 349 -28.61 3.39 -15.52
CA LYS A 349 -27.30 2.86 -15.90
C LYS A 349 -26.67 2.15 -14.73
N LEU A 350 -26.08 1.00 -15.03
CA LEU A 350 -25.31 0.19 -14.10
C LEU A 350 -23.94 -0.03 -14.70
N THR A 351 -22.93 0.62 -14.13
CA THR A 351 -21.52 0.43 -14.50
C THR A 351 -20.87 -0.52 -13.51
N ILE A 352 -20.42 -1.67 -14.01
CA ILE A 352 -19.86 -2.78 -13.25
C ILE A 352 -18.40 -2.98 -13.68
N PRO A 353 -17.44 -3.13 -12.76
CA PRO A 353 -16.09 -3.60 -13.11
C PRO A 353 -16.15 -4.96 -13.81
N THR A 354 -15.37 -5.14 -14.88
CA THR A 354 -15.40 -6.38 -15.68
C THR A 354 -15.00 -7.61 -14.86
N THR A 355 -14.07 -7.46 -13.91
CA THR A 355 -13.67 -8.53 -12.98
C THR A 355 -14.84 -9.03 -12.13
N VAL A 356 -15.68 -8.11 -11.64
CA VAL A 356 -16.90 -8.43 -10.89
C VAL A 356 -17.93 -9.09 -11.79
N LEU A 357 -18.12 -8.57 -13.00
CA LEU A 357 -19.05 -9.15 -13.96
C LEU A 357 -18.65 -10.60 -14.31
N LEU A 358 -17.36 -10.88 -14.52
CA LEU A 358 -16.88 -12.23 -14.81
C LEU A 358 -17.11 -13.20 -13.65
N GLU A 359 -16.87 -12.78 -12.40
CA GLU A 359 -17.15 -13.62 -11.22
C GLU A 359 -18.65 -13.91 -11.06
N ILE A 360 -19.51 -12.94 -11.38
CA ILE A 360 -20.98 -13.13 -11.38
C ILE A 360 -21.39 -14.11 -12.50
N LEU A 361 -20.87 -13.92 -13.71
CA LEU A 361 -21.15 -14.82 -14.85
C LEU A 361 -20.62 -16.23 -14.61
N ALA A 362 -19.52 -16.38 -13.87
CA ALA A 362 -18.97 -17.65 -13.45
C ALA A 362 -19.77 -18.30 -12.29
N GLY A 363 -20.83 -17.65 -11.78
CA GLY A 363 -21.66 -18.16 -10.69
C GLY A 363 -20.97 -18.20 -9.32
N ARG A 364 -19.87 -17.44 -9.15
CA ARG A 364 -19.03 -17.49 -7.95
C ARG A 364 -19.46 -16.53 -6.85
N THR A 365 -20.22 -15.50 -7.20
CA THR A 365 -20.66 -14.42 -6.31
C THR A 365 -21.84 -13.67 -6.92
N THR A 366 -22.54 -12.87 -6.12
CA THR A 366 -23.57 -11.93 -6.58
C THR A 366 -23.19 -10.47 -6.28
N LEU A 367 -23.85 -9.50 -6.94
CA LEU A 367 -23.65 -8.07 -6.63
C LEU A 367 -24.03 -7.74 -5.18
N SER A 368 -25.10 -8.34 -4.67
CA SER A 368 -25.58 -8.12 -3.29
C SER A 368 -24.57 -8.60 -2.25
N GLU A 369 -23.93 -9.76 -2.47
CA GLU A 369 -22.90 -10.29 -1.57
C GLU A 369 -21.62 -9.43 -1.56
N LEU A 370 -21.24 -8.88 -2.71
CA LEU A 370 -19.99 -8.09 -2.84
C LEU A 370 -20.11 -6.69 -2.22
N TYR A 371 -21.22 -6.00 -2.48
CA TYR A 371 -21.40 -4.60 -2.14
C TYR A 371 -22.24 -4.35 -0.88
N ASP A 372 -22.60 -5.40 -0.15
CA ASP A 372 -23.41 -5.32 1.08
C ASP A 372 -24.67 -4.47 0.87
N LEU A 373 -25.28 -4.65 -0.31
CA LEU A 373 -26.51 -3.95 -0.68
C LEU A 373 -27.61 -4.56 0.16
N SER A 374 -28.08 -3.81 1.18
CA SER A 374 -29.27 -4.17 1.96
C SER A 374 -30.39 -4.56 0.98
N ALA A 375 -31.14 -5.60 1.31
CA ALA A 375 -32.05 -6.38 0.47
C ALA A 375 -33.21 -5.65 -0.25
N GLU A 376 -33.07 -4.37 -0.59
CA GLU A 376 -33.81 -3.79 -1.69
C GLU A 376 -33.13 -4.20 -3.00
N PRO A 377 -33.83 -4.88 -3.91
CA PRO A 377 -33.24 -5.24 -5.19
C PRO A 377 -32.92 -3.94 -5.92
N LEU A 378 -31.64 -3.71 -6.19
CA LEU A 378 -31.16 -2.55 -6.95
C LEU A 378 -31.84 -2.39 -8.33
N LEU A 379 -32.51 -3.47 -8.76
CA LEU A 379 -33.36 -3.61 -9.95
C LEU A 379 -34.67 -4.32 -9.58
N SER A 380 -35.38 -3.86 -8.54
CA SER A 380 -36.71 -4.38 -8.18
C SER A 380 -37.78 -3.85 -9.13
N GLY A 381 -37.73 -4.26 -10.39
CA GLY A 381 -38.65 -3.82 -11.43
C GLY A 381 -38.46 -4.61 -12.70
N ASP A 382 -39.45 -4.56 -13.58
CA ASP A 382 -39.33 -5.14 -14.91
C ASP A 382 -38.47 -4.16 -15.74
N TYR A 383 -37.16 -4.40 -15.80
CA TYR A 383 -36.20 -3.60 -16.55
C TYR A 383 -35.67 -4.41 -17.72
N ARG A 384 -35.57 -3.79 -18.89
CA ARG A 384 -34.96 -4.39 -20.08
C ARG A 384 -33.62 -3.72 -20.36
N ILE A 385 -32.57 -4.54 -20.55
CA ILE A 385 -31.27 -4.04 -21.01
C ILE A 385 -31.45 -3.51 -22.44
N LYS A 386 -31.18 -2.23 -22.63
CA LYS A 386 -31.25 -1.53 -23.92
C LYS A 386 -29.93 -1.62 -24.67
N SER A 387 -28.82 -1.43 -23.95
CA SER A 387 -27.48 -1.45 -24.49
C SER A 387 -26.48 -1.92 -23.44
N CYS A 388 -25.38 -2.48 -23.95
CA CYS A 388 -24.22 -2.86 -23.19
C CYS A 388 -23.01 -2.22 -23.87
N SER A 389 -22.19 -1.50 -23.11
CA SER A 389 -20.94 -0.91 -23.61
C SER A 389 -19.77 -1.32 -22.73
N PHE A 390 -18.64 -1.58 -23.37
CA PHE A 390 -17.37 -1.85 -22.69
C PHE A 390 -16.52 -0.58 -22.73
N GLN A 391 -15.98 -0.21 -21.58
CA GLN A 391 -14.97 0.82 -21.46
C GLN A 391 -13.68 0.16 -20.98
N GLU A 392 -12.64 0.29 -21.82
CA GLU A 392 -11.31 -0.17 -21.46
C GLU A 392 -10.81 0.59 -20.22
N GLY A 393 -10.14 -0.14 -19.35
CA GLY A 393 -9.52 0.44 -18.16
C GLY A 393 -8.28 1.23 -18.52
N ASN A 394 -7.76 1.99 -17.55
CA ASN A 394 -6.41 2.53 -17.61
C ASN A 394 -5.61 1.87 -16.48
N PRO A 395 -4.88 0.77 -16.75
CA PRO A 395 -4.07 0.09 -15.73
C PRO A 395 -3.05 1.03 -15.08
N GLU A 396 -2.41 1.90 -15.85
CA GLU A 396 -1.46 2.89 -15.33
C GLU A 396 -2.14 3.85 -14.34
N GLY A 397 -3.37 4.29 -14.65
CA GLY A 397 -4.21 5.11 -13.78
C GLY A 397 -4.89 4.36 -12.63
N GLY A 398 -4.79 3.03 -12.60
CA GLY A 398 -5.50 2.18 -11.65
C GLY A 398 -7.01 2.10 -11.90
N ASP A 399 -7.47 2.44 -13.10
CA ASP A 399 -8.86 2.33 -13.50
C ASP A 399 -9.10 0.94 -14.10
N SER A 400 -9.94 0.14 -13.44
CA SER A 400 -10.33 -1.17 -13.94
C SER A 400 -11.23 -1.03 -15.18
N PRO A 401 -11.16 -1.97 -16.15
CA PRO A 401 -12.14 -2.00 -17.23
C PRO A 401 -13.55 -2.17 -16.67
N THR A 402 -14.52 -1.52 -17.30
CA THR A 402 -15.91 -1.55 -16.86
C THR A 402 -16.87 -1.90 -18.00
N VAL A 403 -17.99 -2.49 -17.64
CA VAL A 403 -19.14 -2.71 -18.50
C VAL A 403 -20.28 -1.85 -17.99
N THR A 404 -20.86 -1.03 -18.87
CA THR A 404 -22.06 -0.24 -18.56
C THR A 404 -23.27 -0.85 -19.25
N LEU A 405 -24.25 -1.21 -18.44
CA LEU A 405 -25.57 -1.65 -18.87
C LEU A 405 -26.53 -0.46 -18.77
N ASP A 406 -27.10 -0.04 -19.90
CA ASP A 406 -28.23 0.88 -19.91
C ASP A 406 -29.51 0.04 -19.90
N PHE A 407 -30.45 0.36 -19.01
CA PHE A 407 -31.73 -0.31 -18.92
C PHE A 407 -32.87 0.70 -18.98
N ASP A 408 -33.93 0.35 -19.70
CA ASP A 408 -35.18 1.09 -19.71
C ASP A 408 -36.22 0.33 -18.89
N PHE A 409 -37.22 1.05 -18.38
CA PHE A 409 -38.35 0.42 -17.71
C PHE A 409 -39.18 -0.35 -18.73
N ASP A 410 -39.40 -1.63 -18.49
CA ASP A 410 -40.21 -2.51 -19.33
C ASP A 410 -41.70 -2.30 -18.99
N PHE A 411 -42.26 -1.23 -19.57
CA PHE A 411 -43.68 -0.94 -19.44
C PHE A 411 -44.56 -2.10 -19.93
N ASP A 412 -44.12 -2.85 -20.95
CA ASP A 412 -44.87 -3.97 -21.52
C ASP A 412 -44.99 -5.14 -20.53
N ALA A 413 -43.94 -5.46 -19.78
CA ALA A 413 -43.98 -6.48 -18.72
C ALA A 413 -44.95 -6.11 -17.58
N VAL A 414 -45.01 -4.83 -17.19
CA VAL A 414 -45.96 -4.33 -16.20
C VAL A 414 -47.40 -4.41 -16.72
N PHE A 415 -47.65 -3.98 -17.96
CA PHE A 415 -48.97 -4.08 -18.58
C PHE A 415 -49.44 -5.53 -18.75
N ASN A 416 -48.52 -6.46 -19.05
CA ASN A 416 -48.85 -7.88 -19.20
C ASN A 416 -49.14 -8.57 -17.84
N ARG A 417 -48.54 -8.11 -16.73
CA ARG A 417 -48.90 -8.56 -15.37
C ARG A 417 -50.27 -8.06 -14.94
N VAL A 418 -50.60 -6.80 -15.24
CA VAL A 418 -51.92 -6.22 -14.93
C VAL A 418 -53.04 -6.87 -15.75
N LYS A 419 -52.73 -7.37 -16.96
CA LYS A 419 -53.69 -8.07 -17.82
C LYS A 419 -54.00 -9.51 -17.45
N ARG A 420 -53.26 -10.16 -16.54
CA ARG A 420 -53.68 -11.48 -16.02
C ARG A 420 -54.75 -11.26 -14.96
N PRO A 421 -56.02 -11.65 -15.19
CA PRO A 421 -56.99 -11.70 -14.11
C PRO A 421 -56.46 -12.68 -13.07
N LYS A 422 -56.62 -12.38 -11.79
CA LYS A 422 -56.61 -13.45 -10.77
C LYS A 422 -57.64 -14.47 -11.23
N LEU A 423 -57.19 -15.65 -11.67
CA LEU A 423 -58.04 -16.82 -11.73
C LEU A 423 -58.46 -17.09 -10.29
N THR A 424 -59.60 -16.53 -9.89
CA THR A 424 -60.41 -17.05 -8.80
C THR A 424 -60.90 -18.42 -9.25
N GLY A 425 -60.11 -19.45 -8.94
CA GLY A 425 -60.53 -20.84 -8.95
C GLY A 425 -60.61 -21.31 -7.51
N SER A 426 -61.77 -21.10 -6.90
CA SER A 426 -62.38 -22.08 -6.00
C SER A 426 -62.72 -23.35 -6.79
N GLU A 427 -62.90 -24.47 -6.07
CA GLU A 427 -63.17 -25.86 -6.49
C GLU A 427 -61.88 -26.69 -6.60
N GLU A 428 -61.47 -27.37 -5.52
CA GLU A 428 -61.97 -28.65 -4.96
C GLU A 428 -61.29 -29.88 -5.59
N GLU A 429 -60.75 -30.71 -4.69
CA GLU A 429 -60.02 -32.00 -4.79
C GLU A 429 -58.54 -32.02 -5.22
#